data_AF-A0AA42LEI1-F1
#
_entry.id   AF-A0AA42LEI1-F1
#
_cell.length_a   1.000
_cell.length_b   1.000
_cell.length_c   1.000
_cell.angle_alpha   90.00
_cell.angle_beta   90.00
_cell.angle_gamma   90.00
#
_symmetry.space_group_name_H-M   'P 1'
#
loop_
_entity.id
_entity.type
_entity.pdbx_description
1 polymer ?
#
loop_
_entity_poly.entity_id
_entity_poly.type
_entity_poly.pdbx_seq_one_letter_code
_entity_poly.pdbx_strand_id
1 'polypeptide(L)'
;MQDKNKDLNSFQTLVLDIGDIKTPLEFKIDQTTDWWALSLTLLVTVIVSIVSAYVTILLVTRSNNNLIKNQNFQNEKQLSKQEEFINKQIISQESQKESELNAHYKQLWMEKLRDEGAQFLHNTSIFSMQVFNNITFFNSFKRSGKGEENVNKHYDQLNQTIKQLEISQIKIQLSLNSNNELDNEIIELMAKIIIIVKSLSSQAYEELTNKINYKNINYENLASLPEHTSLMNCEILIKKKFIELLREERTFMYD
;
A
#
# COMPACT_ATOMS: atom_id res chain seq x y z
N MET A 1 42.33 91.98 23.02
CA MET A 1 43.33 91.76 21.97
C MET A 1 44.52 91.11 22.65
N GLN A 2 44.67 89.79 22.53
CA GLN A 2 45.67 89.15 21.64
C GLN A 2 47.11 89.53 22.05
N ASP A 3 48.07 88.63 22.28
CA ASP A 3 48.17 87.21 21.97
C ASP A 3 49.46 86.65 22.62
N LYS A 4 49.52 85.33 22.74
CA LYS A 4 50.72 84.46 22.66
C LYS A 4 51.75 84.33 23.80
N ASN A 5 51.64 83.17 24.44
CA ASN A 5 52.56 82.01 24.37
C ASN A 5 54.05 82.19 24.70
N LYS A 6 54.45 81.48 25.75
CA LYS A 6 55.64 80.61 25.91
C LYS A 6 55.78 80.32 27.41
N ASP A 7 56.16 79.16 27.91
CA ASP A 7 56.35 77.79 27.45
C ASP A 7 56.99 77.11 28.67
N LEU A 8 56.76 75.81 28.80
CA LEU A 8 57.68 74.83 29.40
C LEU A 8 57.99 74.90 30.92
N ASN A 9 57.61 73.79 31.54
CA ASN A 9 58.39 73.08 32.56
C ASN A 9 58.51 73.81 33.90
N SER A 10 57.54 73.55 34.78
CA SER A 10 57.84 73.51 36.21
C SER A 10 58.81 72.36 36.45
N PHE A 11 60.10 72.63 36.24
CA PHE A 11 61.17 71.78 36.69
C PHE A 11 60.95 71.46 38.16
N GLN A 12 60.83 70.17 38.49
CA GLN A 12 61.18 69.71 39.82
C GLN A 12 62.62 70.12 40.06
N THR A 13 62.82 71.13 40.88
CA THR A 13 64.12 71.57 41.34
C THR A 13 64.70 70.50 42.25
N LEU A 14 65.59 69.69 41.68
CA LEU A 14 66.48 68.81 42.44
C LEU A 14 67.55 69.70 43.10
N VAL A 15 67.36 69.99 44.39
CA VAL A 15 68.36 70.71 45.18
C VAL A 15 69.42 69.69 45.61
N LEU A 16 70.58 69.74 44.95
CA LEU A 16 71.78 68.97 45.31
C LEU A 16 72.60 69.80 46.30
N ASP A 17 72.51 69.46 47.58
CA ASP A 17 73.38 69.99 48.62
C ASP A 17 74.73 69.25 48.56
N ILE A 18 75.76 69.92 48.03
CA ILE A 18 77.11 69.36 47.87
C ILE A 18 77.90 69.74 49.12
N GLY A 19 77.75 68.93 50.16
CA GLY A 19 78.63 68.90 51.33
C GLY A 19 79.56 67.69 51.26
N ASP A 20 80.86 67.96 51.13
CA ASP A 20 82.05 67.09 51.23
C ASP A 20 82.06 65.66 50.64
N ILE A 21 83.10 65.44 49.83
CA ILE A 21 83.37 64.28 48.98
C ILE A 21 83.79 63.07 49.85
N LYS A 22 82.84 62.24 50.34
CA LYS A 22 83.13 60.82 50.69
C LYS A 22 81.94 59.90 51.06
N THR A 23 80.70 60.20 50.71
CA THR A 23 79.57 59.27 50.96
C THR A 23 78.71 59.04 49.70
N PRO A 24 78.27 57.80 49.43
CA PRO A 24 77.44 57.50 48.26
C PRO A 24 76.07 58.20 48.35
N LEU A 25 75.54 58.64 47.21
CA LEU A 25 74.24 59.28 47.06
C LEU A 25 73.12 58.36 47.57
N GLU A 26 72.54 58.68 48.72
CA GLU A 26 71.34 58.02 49.23
C GLU A 26 70.07 58.73 48.69
N PHE A 27 69.33 58.05 47.82
CA PHE A 27 67.93 58.40 47.54
C PHE A 27 67.09 58.02 48.75
N LYS A 28 66.76 58.99 49.61
CA LYS A 28 65.76 58.81 50.68
C LYS A 28 64.37 58.71 50.06
N ILE A 29 63.97 57.50 49.74
CA ILE A 29 62.57 57.16 49.49
C ILE A 29 61.92 56.96 50.86
N ASP A 30 60.88 57.74 51.13
CA ASP A 30 60.16 57.73 52.40
C ASP A 30 59.48 56.36 52.60
N GLN A 31 60.00 55.55 53.54
CA GLN A 31 59.53 54.18 53.79
C GLN A 31 58.00 54.11 54.00
N THR A 32 57.42 55.15 54.59
CA THR A 32 55.97 55.22 54.83
C THR A 32 55.15 55.29 53.55
N THR A 33 55.66 55.95 52.52
CA THR A 33 54.98 56.10 51.22
C THR A 33 55.06 54.81 50.42
N ASP A 34 56.16 54.06 50.56
CA ASP A 34 56.40 52.79 49.86
C ASP A 34 55.52 51.64 50.40
N TRP A 35 55.39 51.52 51.74
CA TRP A 35 54.48 50.54 52.36
C TRP A 35 53.01 50.76 52.01
N TRP A 36 52.59 52.02 51.90
CA TRP A 36 51.23 52.38 51.47
C TRP A 36 51.00 52.07 50.00
N ALA A 37 51.96 52.38 49.12
CA ALA A 37 51.88 52.06 47.70
C ALA A 37 51.81 50.54 47.46
N LEU A 38 52.61 49.77 48.21
CA LEU A 38 52.65 48.30 48.13
C LEU A 38 51.35 47.67 48.68
N SER A 39 50.84 48.18 49.79
CA SER A 39 49.56 47.73 50.35
C SER A 39 48.38 48.05 49.44
N LEU A 40 48.34 49.25 48.84
CA LEU A 40 47.30 49.66 47.90
C LEU A 40 47.33 48.82 46.63
N THR A 41 48.52 48.59 46.04
CA THR A 41 48.66 47.77 44.84
C THR A 41 48.26 46.32 45.09
N LEU A 42 48.60 45.77 46.27
CA LEU A 42 48.20 44.43 46.68
C LEU A 42 46.67 44.32 46.89
N LEU A 43 46.06 45.34 47.50
CA LEU A 43 44.61 45.38 47.71
C LEU A 43 43.86 45.53 46.37
N VAL A 44 44.34 46.39 45.47
CA VAL A 44 43.79 46.56 44.12
C VAL A 44 43.91 45.28 43.30
N THR A 45 45.06 44.59 43.33
CA THR A 45 45.22 43.33 42.59
C THR A 45 44.32 42.22 43.12
N VAL A 46 44.13 42.13 44.45
CA VAL A 46 43.17 41.19 45.05
C VAL A 46 41.73 41.50 44.62
N ILE A 47 41.31 42.77 44.66
CA ILE A 47 39.96 43.17 44.23
C ILE A 47 39.77 42.88 42.74
N VAL A 48 40.72 43.26 41.89
CA VAL A 48 40.65 43.01 40.44
C VAL A 48 40.59 41.51 40.15
N SER A 49 41.35 40.69 40.89
CA SER A 49 41.29 39.23 40.77
C SER A 49 39.92 38.66 41.16
N ILE A 50 39.32 39.12 42.26
CA ILE A 50 37.98 38.69 42.71
C ILE A 50 36.91 39.08 41.69
N VAL A 51 36.93 40.33 41.22
CA VAL A 51 35.97 40.83 40.22
C VAL A 51 36.13 40.09 38.91
N SER A 52 37.37 39.87 38.45
CA SER A 52 37.65 39.10 37.24
C SER A 52 37.13 37.67 37.36
N ALA A 53 37.41 36.97 38.46
CA ALA A 53 36.92 35.62 38.70
C ALA A 53 35.38 35.56 38.72
N TYR A 54 34.73 36.53 39.38
CA TYR A 54 33.26 36.61 39.43
C TYR A 54 32.64 36.81 38.05
N VAL A 55 33.17 37.77 37.27
CA VAL A 55 32.69 38.05 35.91
C VAL A 55 32.91 36.83 35.00
N THR A 56 34.06 36.18 35.11
CA THR A 56 34.36 34.97 34.34
C THR A 56 33.37 33.84 34.67
N ILE A 57 33.11 33.57 35.94
CA ILE A 57 32.13 32.55 36.36
C ILE A 57 30.74 32.89 35.82
N LEU A 58 30.31 34.15 35.92
CA LEU A 58 28.99 34.59 35.47
C LEU A 58 28.84 34.47 33.94
N LEU A 59 29.86 34.88 33.17
CA LEU A 59 29.87 34.76 31.71
C LEU A 59 29.87 33.29 31.27
N VAL A 60 30.71 32.45 31.89
CA VAL A 60 30.76 31.01 31.59
C VAL A 60 29.43 30.35 31.91
N THR A 61 28.83 30.65 33.06
CA THR A 61 27.53 30.08 33.45
C THR A 61 26.42 30.51 32.50
N ARG A 62 26.37 31.79 32.12
CA ARG A 62 25.38 32.31 31.16
C ARG A 62 25.58 31.72 29.76
N SER A 63 26.84 31.59 29.33
CA SER A 63 27.20 30.97 28.05
C SER A 63 26.80 29.50 28.01
N ASN A 64 27.15 28.72 29.04
CA ASN A 64 26.79 27.31 29.15
C ASN A 64 25.27 27.11 29.18
N ASN A 65 24.54 27.93 29.94
CA ASN A 65 23.08 27.84 30.00
C ASN A 65 22.43 28.15 28.64
N ASN A 66 22.95 29.12 27.88
CA ASN A 66 22.46 29.41 26.54
C ASN A 66 22.82 28.31 25.54
N LEU A 67 24.02 27.72 25.67
CA LEU A 67 24.47 26.64 24.82
C LEU A 67 23.63 25.38 25.05
N ILE A 68 23.33 25.02 26.30
CA ILE A 68 22.42 23.93 26.66
C ILE A 68 21.02 24.16 26.08
N LYS A 69 20.46 25.37 26.24
CA LYS A 69 19.14 25.70 25.66
C LYS A 69 19.12 25.56 24.14
N ASN A 70 20.17 26.04 23.47
CA ASN A 70 20.25 26.00 22.01
C ASN A 70 20.46 24.57 21.50
N GLN A 71 21.27 23.76 22.19
CA GLN A 71 21.45 22.34 21.91
C GLN A 71 20.15 21.56 22.10
N ASN A 72 19.42 21.80 23.21
CA ASN A 72 18.14 21.16 23.45
C ASN A 72 17.12 21.52 22.36
N PHE A 73 17.03 22.79 21.98
CA PHE A 73 16.14 23.23 20.90
C PHE A 73 16.50 22.60 19.54
N GLN A 74 17.79 22.50 19.21
CA GLN A 74 18.23 21.82 17.99
C GLN A 74 17.93 20.32 18.03
N ASN A 75 18.15 19.66 19.18
CA ASN A 75 17.86 18.25 19.37
C ASN A 75 16.36 17.97 19.24
N GLU A 76 15.50 18.77 19.86
CA GLU A 76 14.03 18.64 19.72
C GLU A 76 13.59 18.81 18.27
N LYS A 77 14.17 19.77 17.54
CA LYS A 77 13.88 19.98 16.12
C LYS A 77 14.38 18.83 15.24
N GLN A 78 15.48 18.18 15.60
CA GLN A 78 15.98 17.00 14.89
C GLN A 78 15.11 15.77 15.19
N LEU A 79 14.72 15.57 16.45
CA LEU A 79 13.84 14.49 16.89
C LEU A 79 12.49 14.55 16.18
N SER A 80 11.82 15.70 16.21
CA SER A 80 10.52 15.88 15.53
C SER A 80 10.58 15.61 14.02
N LYS A 81 11.65 16.03 13.34
CA LYS A 81 11.87 15.70 11.92
C LYS A 81 12.11 14.22 11.70
N GLN A 82 12.82 13.57 12.60
CA GLN A 82 13.09 12.13 12.53
C GLN A 82 11.81 11.33 12.75
N GLU A 83 10.98 11.71 13.72
CA GLU A 83 9.64 11.15 13.96
C GLU A 83 8.74 11.32 12.73
N GLU A 84 8.70 12.52 12.13
CA GLU A 84 7.91 12.77 10.92
C GLU A 84 8.38 11.89 9.75
N PHE A 85 9.69 11.73 9.59
CA PHE A 85 10.27 10.88 8.55
C PHE A 85 9.94 9.40 8.76
N ILE A 86 10.05 8.89 9.99
CA ILE A 86 9.70 7.51 10.34
C ILE A 86 8.20 7.28 10.10
N ASN A 87 7.33 8.18 10.54
CA ASN A 87 5.89 8.07 10.31
C ASN A 87 5.54 8.02 8.82
N LYS A 88 6.15 8.89 8.01
CA LYS A 88 5.98 8.85 6.55
C LYS A 88 6.44 7.52 5.95
N GLN A 89 7.56 6.98 6.42
CA GLN A 89 8.04 5.67 5.97
C GLN A 89 7.07 4.54 6.35
N ILE A 90 6.56 4.52 7.58
CA ILE A 90 5.58 3.52 8.04
C ILE A 90 4.34 3.56 7.15
N ILE A 91 3.72 4.74 6.96
CA ILE A 91 2.52 4.90 6.11
C ILE A 91 2.80 4.48 4.66
N SER A 92 3.98 4.81 4.12
CA SER A 92 4.37 4.37 2.78
C SER A 92 4.56 2.86 2.67
N GLN A 93 5.10 2.20 3.70
CA GLN A 93 5.27 0.75 3.72
C GLN A 93 3.93 0.03 3.91
N GLU A 94 3.06 0.55 4.76
CA GLU A 94 1.71 0.00 4.97
C GLU A 94 0.89 0.09 3.68
N SER A 95 0.87 1.26 3.02
CA SER A 95 0.18 1.42 1.74
C SER A 95 0.77 0.54 0.62
N GLN A 96 2.09 0.34 0.58
CA GLN A 96 2.73 -0.60 -0.34
C GLN A 96 2.30 -2.03 -0.07
N LYS A 97 2.35 -2.48 1.19
CA LYS A 97 1.91 -3.83 1.58
C LYS A 97 0.44 -4.06 1.28
N GLU A 98 -0.42 -3.08 1.55
CA GLU A 98 -1.85 -3.16 1.26
C GLU A 98 -2.12 -3.26 -0.25
N SER A 99 -1.40 -2.47 -1.05
CA SER A 99 -1.45 -2.56 -2.52
C SER A 99 -1.00 -3.92 -3.05
N GLU A 100 0.13 -4.46 -2.55
CA GLU A 100 0.64 -5.78 -2.90
C GLU A 100 -0.36 -6.89 -2.52
N LEU A 101 -0.93 -6.81 -1.32
CA LEU A 101 -1.90 -7.75 -0.80
C LEU A 101 -3.18 -7.75 -1.66
N ASN A 102 -3.72 -6.57 -1.96
CA ASN A 102 -4.89 -6.40 -2.82
C ASN A 102 -4.62 -6.93 -4.24
N ALA A 103 -3.45 -6.64 -4.81
CA ALA A 103 -3.04 -7.19 -6.10
C ALA A 103 -2.98 -8.72 -6.09
N HIS A 104 -2.45 -9.32 -5.01
CA HIS A 104 -2.39 -10.76 -4.85
C HIS A 104 -3.77 -11.41 -4.74
N TYR A 105 -4.67 -10.86 -3.92
CA TYR A 105 -6.05 -11.35 -3.81
C TYR A 105 -6.82 -11.19 -5.12
N LYS A 106 -6.64 -10.07 -5.82
CA LYS A 106 -7.20 -9.86 -7.15
C LYS A 106 -6.75 -10.94 -8.13
N GLN A 107 -5.46 -11.29 -8.12
CA GLN A 107 -4.93 -12.34 -8.98
C GLN A 107 -5.57 -13.69 -8.66
N LEU A 108 -5.62 -14.07 -7.38
CA LEU A 108 -6.21 -15.34 -6.93
C LEU A 108 -7.70 -15.43 -7.28
N TRP A 109 -8.45 -14.34 -7.07
CA TRP A 109 -9.85 -14.25 -7.44
C TRP A 109 -10.04 -14.39 -8.96
N MET A 110 -9.23 -13.69 -9.77
CA MET A 110 -9.30 -13.78 -11.24
C MET A 110 -8.95 -15.18 -11.75
N GLU A 111 -7.96 -15.84 -11.16
CA GLU A 111 -7.56 -17.20 -11.53
C GLU A 111 -8.70 -18.18 -11.28
N LYS A 112 -9.26 -18.16 -10.06
CA LYS A 112 -10.40 -19.01 -9.71
C LYS A 112 -11.62 -18.74 -10.60
N LEU A 113 -11.94 -17.47 -10.84
CA LEU A 113 -13.06 -17.09 -11.69
C LEU A 113 -12.85 -17.52 -13.14
N ARG A 114 -11.62 -17.42 -13.66
CA ARG A 114 -11.27 -17.86 -15.01
C ARG A 114 -11.43 -19.37 -15.16
N ASP A 115 -10.97 -20.14 -14.18
CA ASP A 115 -11.06 -21.60 -14.22
C ASP A 115 -12.52 -22.07 -14.15
N GLU A 116 -13.29 -21.56 -13.19
CA GLU A 116 -14.71 -21.92 -13.05
C GLU A 116 -15.54 -21.43 -14.24
N GLY A 117 -15.27 -20.22 -14.74
CA GLY A 117 -15.90 -19.67 -15.94
C GLY A 117 -15.56 -20.49 -17.19
N ALA A 118 -14.30 -20.90 -17.37
CA ALA A 118 -13.88 -21.75 -18.47
C ALA A 118 -14.57 -23.12 -18.40
N GLN A 119 -14.70 -23.71 -17.21
CA GLN A 119 -15.42 -24.97 -17.02
C GLN A 119 -16.91 -24.83 -17.39
N PHE A 120 -17.57 -23.76 -16.92
CA PHE A 120 -18.97 -23.49 -17.25
C PHE A 120 -19.18 -23.33 -18.77
N LEU A 121 -18.31 -22.55 -19.42
CA LEU A 121 -18.36 -22.31 -20.86
C LEU A 121 -18.08 -23.58 -21.67
N HIS A 122 -17.11 -24.39 -21.24
CA HIS A 122 -16.80 -25.66 -21.87
C HIS A 122 -18.01 -26.61 -21.83
N ASN A 123 -18.59 -26.80 -20.64
CA ASN A 123 -19.75 -27.66 -20.45
C ASN A 123 -20.97 -27.17 -21.24
N THR A 124 -21.16 -25.86 -21.34
CA THR A 124 -22.22 -25.26 -22.16
C THR A 124 -22.00 -25.58 -23.64
N SER A 125 -20.77 -25.41 -24.13
CA SER A 125 -20.43 -25.58 -25.55
C SER A 125 -20.57 -27.03 -26.02
N ILE A 126 -20.19 -28.01 -25.20
CA ILE A 126 -20.28 -29.43 -25.55
C ILE A 126 -21.70 -30.00 -25.39
N PHE A 127 -22.60 -29.30 -24.69
CA PHE A 127 -23.89 -29.85 -24.29
C PHE A 127 -24.77 -30.23 -25.49
N SER A 128 -24.91 -29.33 -26.48
CA SER A 128 -25.69 -29.62 -27.69
C SER A 128 -25.16 -30.86 -28.41
N MET A 129 -23.83 -31.01 -28.50
CA MET A 129 -23.19 -32.19 -29.11
C MET A 129 -23.50 -33.46 -28.31
N GLN A 130 -23.49 -33.40 -26.98
CA GLN A 130 -23.85 -34.55 -26.13
C GLN A 130 -25.31 -34.97 -26.33
N VAL A 131 -26.24 -34.02 -26.45
CA VAL A 131 -27.65 -34.29 -26.78
C VAL A 131 -27.75 -35.03 -28.12
N PHE A 132 -27.09 -34.52 -29.17
CA PHE A 132 -27.10 -35.17 -30.49
C PHE A 132 -26.50 -36.57 -30.47
N ASN A 133 -25.40 -36.76 -29.75
CA ASN A 133 -24.77 -38.07 -29.60
C ASN A 133 -25.73 -39.04 -28.91
N ASN A 134 -26.38 -38.64 -27.83
CA ASN A 134 -27.34 -39.47 -27.10
C ASN A 134 -28.46 -39.98 -28.02
N ILE A 135 -29.06 -39.08 -28.80
CA ILE A 135 -30.09 -39.43 -29.79
C ILE A 135 -29.55 -40.39 -30.85
N THR A 136 -28.31 -40.21 -31.29
CA THR A 136 -27.66 -41.09 -32.26
C THR A 136 -27.51 -42.51 -31.74
N PHE A 137 -27.01 -42.65 -30.51
CA PHE A 137 -26.87 -43.96 -29.87
C PHE A 137 -28.22 -44.62 -29.64
N PHE A 138 -29.24 -43.84 -29.26
CA PHE A 138 -30.59 -44.37 -29.10
C PHE A 138 -31.21 -44.83 -30.42
N ASN A 139 -31.09 -44.06 -31.50
CA ASN A 139 -31.53 -44.47 -32.83
C ASN A 139 -30.82 -45.77 -33.28
N SER A 140 -29.51 -45.89 -33.01
CA SER A 140 -28.73 -47.10 -33.30
C SER A 140 -29.20 -48.30 -32.48
N PHE A 141 -29.45 -48.11 -31.19
CA PHE A 141 -30.00 -49.12 -30.29
C PHE A 141 -31.37 -49.59 -30.77
N LYS A 142 -32.28 -48.67 -31.11
CA LYS A 142 -33.61 -49.02 -31.65
C LYS A 142 -33.54 -49.80 -32.97
N ARG A 143 -32.57 -49.52 -33.85
CA ARG A 143 -32.42 -50.22 -35.14
C ARG A 143 -31.79 -51.61 -35.01
N SER A 144 -30.80 -51.75 -34.12
CA SER A 144 -29.97 -52.96 -34.03
C SER A 144 -30.29 -53.87 -32.85
N GLY A 145 -31.04 -53.37 -31.86
CA GLY A 145 -31.31 -54.03 -30.59
C GLY A 145 -30.06 -54.18 -29.70
N LYS A 146 -28.91 -53.59 -30.08
CA LYS A 146 -27.63 -53.72 -29.39
C LYS A 146 -27.13 -52.35 -28.92
N GLY A 147 -26.43 -52.32 -27.78
CA GLY A 147 -25.79 -51.12 -27.26
C GLY A 147 -26.60 -50.31 -26.25
N GLU A 148 -27.52 -50.93 -25.51
CA GLU A 148 -28.25 -50.31 -24.39
C GLU A 148 -27.31 -49.67 -23.36
N GLU A 149 -26.20 -50.34 -23.03
CA GLU A 149 -25.17 -49.82 -22.12
C GLU A 149 -24.61 -48.47 -22.62
N ASN A 150 -24.41 -48.31 -23.93
CA ASN A 150 -23.92 -47.05 -24.49
C ASN A 150 -24.96 -45.94 -24.39
N VAL A 151 -26.26 -46.26 -24.57
CA VAL A 151 -27.35 -45.30 -24.39
C VAL A 151 -27.39 -44.79 -22.95
N ASN A 152 -27.36 -45.71 -21.98
CA ASN A 152 -27.36 -45.36 -20.55
C ASN A 152 -26.12 -44.53 -20.19
N LYS A 153 -24.94 -44.94 -20.66
CA LYS A 153 -23.69 -44.18 -20.46
C LYS A 153 -23.78 -42.75 -20.98
N HIS A 154 -24.29 -42.55 -22.19
CA HIS A 154 -24.43 -41.22 -22.78
C HIS A 154 -25.53 -40.39 -22.10
N TYR A 155 -26.55 -41.04 -21.53
CA TYR A 155 -27.57 -40.38 -20.72
C TYR A 155 -27.01 -39.92 -19.37
N ASP A 156 -26.23 -40.77 -18.71
CA ASP A 156 -25.55 -40.44 -17.45
C ASP A 156 -24.55 -39.31 -17.64
N GLN A 157 -23.79 -39.32 -18.74
CA GLN A 157 -22.89 -38.22 -19.11
C GLN A 157 -23.63 -36.90 -19.27
N LEU A 158 -24.80 -36.92 -19.92
CA LEU A 158 -25.60 -35.72 -20.12
C LEU A 158 -26.10 -35.14 -18.79
N ASN A 159 -26.60 -35.99 -17.90
CA ASN A 159 -27.01 -35.60 -16.54
C ASN A 159 -25.83 -35.10 -15.70
N GLN A 160 -24.65 -35.70 -15.87
CA GLN A 160 -23.43 -35.25 -15.21
C GLN A 160 -23.02 -33.86 -15.66
N THR A 161 -23.10 -33.55 -16.96
CA THR A 161 -22.83 -32.20 -17.48
C THR A 161 -23.79 -31.17 -16.90
N ILE A 162 -25.09 -31.50 -16.79
CA ILE A 162 -26.09 -30.61 -16.15
C ILE A 162 -25.70 -30.30 -14.70
N LYS A 163 -25.36 -31.33 -13.92
CA LYS A 163 -24.90 -31.15 -12.52
C LYS A 163 -23.64 -30.30 -12.44
N GLN A 164 -22.69 -30.50 -13.35
CA GLN A 164 -21.47 -29.71 -13.39
C GLN A 164 -21.75 -28.24 -13.72
N LEU A 165 -22.68 -27.95 -14.64
CA LEU A 165 -23.12 -26.58 -14.92
C LEU A 165 -23.73 -25.91 -13.68
N GLU A 166 -24.57 -26.60 -12.94
CA GLU A 166 -25.15 -26.10 -11.68
C GLU A 166 -24.08 -25.83 -10.62
N ILE A 167 -23.13 -26.75 -10.45
CA ILE A 167 -22.02 -26.58 -9.50
C ILE A 167 -21.16 -25.38 -9.90
N SER A 168 -20.79 -25.26 -11.17
CA SER A 168 -20.00 -24.12 -11.65
C SER A 168 -20.77 -22.81 -11.49
N GLN A 169 -22.08 -22.76 -11.76
CA GLN A 169 -22.91 -21.59 -11.52
C GLN A 169 -22.84 -21.16 -10.05
N ILE A 170 -23.04 -22.10 -9.11
CA ILE A 170 -23.01 -21.79 -7.67
C ILE A 170 -21.63 -21.24 -7.27
N LYS A 171 -20.55 -21.88 -7.71
CA LYS A 171 -19.19 -21.43 -7.37
C LYS A 171 -18.87 -20.05 -7.92
N ILE A 172 -19.31 -19.76 -9.15
CA ILE A 172 -19.14 -18.44 -9.77
C ILE A 172 -19.98 -17.43 -8.97
N GLN A 173 -21.26 -17.71 -8.71
CA GLN A 173 -22.13 -16.85 -7.92
C GLN A 173 -21.54 -16.51 -6.54
N LEU A 174 -20.95 -17.49 -5.84
CA LEU A 174 -20.27 -17.26 -4.55
C LEU A 174 -19.00 -16.40 -4.66
N SER A 175 -18.42 -16.30 -5.85
CA SER A 175 -17.23 -15.49 -6.12
C SER A 175 -17.56 -14.09 -6.63
N LEU A 176 -18.83 -13.82 -6.94
CA LEU A 176 -19.31 -12.55 -7.46
C LEU A 176 -20.02 -11.73 -6.37
N ASN A 177 -20.07 -10.42 -6.56
CA ASN A 177 -20.72 -9.49 -5.63
C ASN A 177 -22.15 -9.18 -6.12
N SER A 178 -23.15 -9.50 -5.30
CA SER A 178 -24.56 -9.25 -5.62
C SER A 178 -24.92 -7.77 -5.82
N ASN A 179 -24.05 -6.84 -5.41
CA ASN A 179 -24.27 -5.40 -5.59
C ASN A 179 -23.73 -4.87 -6.92
N ASN A 180 -23.01 -5.69 -7.70
CA ASN A 180 -22.48 -5.30 -9.00
C ASN A 180 -23.46 -5.71 -10.12
N GLU A 181 -23.80 -4.77 -11.01
CA GLU A 181 -24.77 -5.00 -12.10
C GLU A 181 -24.27 -6.07 -13.09
N LEU A 182 -23.00 -6.01 -13.47
CA LEU A 182 -22.39 -6.99 -14.38
C LEU A 182 -22.39 -8.40 -13.78
N ASP A 183 -22.14 -8.52 -12.48
CA ASP A 183 -22.20 -9.80 -11.77
C ASP A 183 -23.60 -10.41 -11.79
N ASN A 184 -24.61 -9.59 -11.54
CA ASN A 184 -26.00 -10.02 -11.58
C ASN A 184 -26.40 -10.46 -12.99
N GLU A 185 -26.02 -9.71 -14.02
CA GLU A 185 -26.25 -10.10 -15.42
C GLU A 185 -25.62 -11.46 -15.76
N ILE A 186 -24.38 -11.71 -15.28
CA ILE A 186 -23.69 -12.99 -15.46
C ILE A 186 -24.44 -14.12 -14.76
N ILE A 187 -24.88 -13.91 -13.52
CA ILE A 187 -25.65 -14.90 -12.75
C ILE A 187 -26.97 -15.23 -13.44
N GLU A 188 -27.70 -14.22 -13.91
CA GLU A 188 -28.96 -14.39 -14.63
C GLU A 188 -28.78 -15.15 -15.95
N LEU A 189 -27.73 -14.82 -16.72
CA LEU A 189 -27.40 -15.52 -17.95
C LEU A 189 -27.03 -16.99 -17.69
N MET A 190 -26.26 -17.29 -16.65
CA MET A 190 -25.95 -18.68 -16.27
C MET A 190 -27.20 -19.45 -15.87
N ALA A 191 -28.08 -18.85 -15.07
CA ALA A 191 -29.36 -19.46 -14.69
C ALA A 191 -30.22 -19.76 -15.92
N LYS A 192 -30.29 -18.80 -16.86
CA LYS A 192 -31.01 -18.96 -18.13
C LYS A 192 -30.43 -20.10 -18.98
N ILE A 193 -29.10 -20.21 -19.06
CA ILE A 193 -28.43 -21.31 -19.75
C ILE A 193 -28.83 -22.66 -19.15
N ILE A 194 -28.81 -22.80 -17.81
CA ILE A 194 -29.20 -24.05 -17.14
C ILE A 194 -30.66 -24.40 -17.41
N ILE A 195 -31.57 -23.42 -17.41
CA ILE A 195 -32.97 -23.65 -17.77
C ILE A 195 -33.09 -24.16 -19.21
N ILE A 196 -32.39 -23.54 -20.16
CA ILE A 196 -32.39 -23.96 -21.57
C ILE A 196 -31.83 -25.37 -21.73
N VAL A 197 -30.70 -25.67 -21.08
CA VAL A 197 -30.04 -26.97 -21.09
C VAL A 197 -30.97 -28.06 -20.54
N LYS A 198 -31.64 -27.81 -19.41
CA LYS A 198 -32.64 -28.74 -18.85
C LYS A 198 -33.84 -28.93 -19.78
N SER A 199 -34.34 -27.85 -20.39
CA SER A 199 -35.43 -27.93 -21.38
C SER A 199 -35.04 -28.80 -22.57
N LEU A 200 -33.85 -28.56 -23.15
CA LEU A 200 -33.33 -29.31 -24.29
C LEU A 200 -33.15 -30.80 -23.94
N SER A 201 -32.62 -31.10 -22.74
CA SER A 201 -32.53 -32.46 -22.22
C SER A 201 -33.90 -33.13 -22.09
N SER A 202 -34.89 -32.41 -21.57
CA SER A 202 -36.24 -32.94 -21.37
C SER A 202 -36.93 -33.22 -22.69
N GLN A 203 -36.83 -32.31 -23.66
CA GLN A 203 -37.39 -32.49 -25.00
C GLN A 203 -36.70 -33.63 -25.75
N ALA A 204 -35.37 -33.74 -25.63
CA ALA A 204 -34.65 -34.89 -26.15
C ALA A 204 -35.19 -36.19 -25.53
N TYR A 205 -35.33 -36.25 -24.20
CA TYR A 205 -35.87 -37.42 -23.51
C TYR A 205 -37.31 -37.75 -23.91
N GLU A 206 -38.15 -36.73 -24.08
CA GLU A 206 -39.53 -36.89 -24.55
C GLU A 206 -39.56 -37.47 -25.98
N GLU A 207 -38.72 -36.97 -26.87
CA GLU A 207 -38.55 -37.53 -28.23
C GLU A 207 -38.06 -38.99 -28.20
N LEU A 208 -37.22 -39.37 -27.23
CA LEU A 208 -36.77 -40.76 -27.03
C LEU A 208 -37.91 -41.67 -26.54
N THR A 209 -38.75 -41.17 -25.63
CA THR A 209 -39.79 -41.96 -24.94
C THR A 209 -41.14 -41.99 -25.67
N ASN A 210 -41.61 -40.87 -26.23
CA ASN A 210 -42.93 -40.75 -26.86
C ASN A 210 -42.99 -41.28 -28.30
N LYS A 211 -41.86 -41.39 -29.02
CA LYS A 211 -41.81 -42.06 -30.33
C LYS A 211 -41.60 -43.57 -30.20
N ILE A 212 -42.64 -44.23 -29.68
CA ILE A 212 -42.85 -45.68 -29.76
C ILE A 212 -43.19 -46.11 -31.20
N ASN A 213 -43.61 -45.18 -32.07
CA ASN A 213 -43.82 -45.44 -33.49
C ASN A 213 -42.55 -45.22 -34.32
N TYR A 214 -41.84 -46.32 -34.63
CA TYR A 214 -40.93 -46.66 -35.76
C TYR A 214 -40.34 -45.58 -36.69
N LYS A 215 -40.19 -44.32 -36.29
CA LYS A 215 -39.48 -43.29 -37.07
C LYS A 215 -38.23 -42.87 -36.31
N ASN A 216 -37.11 -42.85 -37.02
CA ASN A 216 -35.87 -42.26 -36.53
C ASN A 216 -36.15 -40.85 -36.00
N ILE A 217 -35.57 -40.50 -34.86
CA ILE A 217 -35.57 -39.12 -34.39
C ILE A 217 -34.75 -38.31 -35.41
N ASN A 218 -35.38 -37.30 -36.04
CA ASN A 218 -34.71 -36.45 -37.02
C ASN A 218 -33.89 -35.40 -36.30
N TYR A 219 -32.57 -35.39 -36.54
CA TYR A 219 -31.64 -34.38 -35.98
C TYR A 219 -31.99 -32.96 -36.40
N GLU A 220 -32.57 -32.78 -37.60
CA GLU A 220 -33.01 -31.46 -38.07
C GLU A 220 -34.04 -30.84 -37.14
N ASN A 221 -34.90 -31.67 -36.53
CA ASN A 221 -35.91 -31.19 -35.60
C ASN A 221 -35.25 -30.61 -34.34
N LEU A 222 -34.20 -31.24 -33.79
CA LEU A 222 -33.49 -30.73 -32.62
C LEU A 222 -32.63 -29.50 -32.92
N ALA A 223 -31.93 -29.49 -34.04
CA ALA A 223 -31.13 -28.33 -34.46
C ALA A 223 -32.03 -27.10 -34.75
N SER A 224 -33.27 -27.34 -35.18
CA SER A 224 -34.28 -26.30 -35.40
C SER A 224 -34.98 -25.83 -34.12
N LEU A 225 -34.70 -26.44 -32.96
CA LEU A 225 -35.36 -26.04 -31.71
C LEU A 225 -34.99 -24.60 -31.34
N PRO A 226 -35.97 -23.78 -30.94
CA PRO A 226 -35.73 -22.45 -30.37
C PRO A 226 -34.72 -22.46 -29.22
N GLU A 227 -34.70 -23.53 -28.43
CA GLU A 227 -33.82 -23.76 -27.29
C GLU A 227 -32.36 -23.90 -27.73
N HIS A 228 -32.08 -24.61 -28.83
CA HIS A 228 -30.73 -24.76 -29.36
C HIS A 228 -30.17 -23.39 -29.82
N THR A 229 -30.99 -22.62 -30.54
CA THR A 229 -30.62 -21.26 -30.97
C THR A 229 -30.46 -20.32 -29.77
N SER A 230 -31.34 -20.43 -28.78
CA SER A 230 -31.28 -19.64 -27.55
C SER A 230 -30.04 -19.96 -26.72
N LEU A 231 -29.63 -21.23 -26.66
CA LEU A 231 -28.41 -21.66 -25.99
C LEU A 231 -27.18 -21.03 -26.64
N MET A 232 -27.08 -21.11 -27.96
CA MET A 232 -25.96 -20.52 -28.72
C MET A 232 -25.89 -19.00 -28.53
N ASN A 233 -27.03 -18.31 -28.55
CA ASN A 233 -27.09 -16.87 -28.30
C ASN A 233 -26.67 -16.52 -26.86
N CYS A 234 -27.16 -17.27 -25.87
CA CYS A 234 -26.76 -17.07 -24.48
C CYS A 234 -25.27 -17.37 -24.26
N GLU A 235 -24.72 -18.38 -24.93
CA GLU A 235 -23.29 -18.72 -24.90
C GLU A 235 -22.43 -17.56 -25.42
N ILE A 236 -22.83 -16.90 -26.50
CA ILE A 236 -22.13 -15.73 -27.04
C ILE A 236 -22.19 -14.56 -26.04
N LEU A 237 -23.36 -14.32 -25.45
CA LEU A 237 -23.56 -13.22 -24.50
C LEU A 237 -22.76 -13.43 -23.22
N ILE A 238 -22.81 -14.63 -22.62
CA ILE A 238 -22.07 -14.93 -21.39
C ILE A 238 -20.55 -14.85 -21.61
N LYS A 239 -20.04 -15.27 -22.78
CA LYS A 239 -18.60 -15.10 -23.13
C LYS A 239 -18.20 -13.63 -23.15
N LYS A 240 -19.02 -12.77 -23.74
CA LYS A 240 -18.75 -11.31 -23.74
C LYS A 240 -18.74 -10.76 -22.32
N LYS A 241 -19.71 -11.15 -21.50
CA LYS A 241 -19.81 -10.70 -20.11
C LYS A 241 -18.65 -11.18 -19.23
N PHE A 242 -18.18 -12.41 -19.40
CA PHE A 242 -16.94 -12.86 -18.74
C PHE A 242 -15.71 -12.05 -19.18
N ILE A 243 -15.63 -11.66 -20.46
CA ILE A 243 -14.53 -10.80 -20.94
C ILE A 243 -14.61 -9.40 -20.31
N GLU A 244 -15.82 -8.84 -20.19
CA GLU A 244 -16.06 -7.56 -19.50
C GLU A 244 -15.65 -7.65 -18.03
N LEU A 245 -16.07 -8.72 -17.34
CA LEU A 245 -15.78 -8.96 -15.93
C LEU A 245 -14.28 -9.06 -15.65
N LEU A 246 -13.55 -9.78 -16.51
CA LEU A 246 -12.09 -9.93 -16.40
C LEU A 246 -11.32 -8.64 -16.69
N ARG A 247 -11.95 -7.62 -17.28
CA ARG A 247 -11.35 -6.31 -17.54
C ARG A 247 -11.73 -5.26 -16.49
N GLU A 248 -12.70 -5.55 -15.64
CA GLU A 248 -13.19 -4.62 -14.64
C GLU A 248 -12.16 -4.36 -13.53
N GLU A 249 -11.99 -3.11 -13.15
CA GLU A 249 -11.16 -2.74 -12.01
C GLU A 249 -11.97 -2.87 -10.72
N ARG A 250 -11.66 -3.90 -9.93
CA ARG A 250 -12.25 -4.12 -8.61
C ARG A 250 -11.24 -3.85 -7.51
N THR A 251 -11.71 -3.21 -6.45
CA THR A 251 -11.00 -3.08 -5.18
C THR A 251 -11.39 -4.26 -4.29
N PHE A 252 -10.41 -5.10 -3.95
CA PHE A 252 -10.60 -6.18 -2.99
C PHE A 252 -10.18 -5.62 -1.62
N MET A 253 -11.11 -4.91 -0.98
CA MET A 253 -10.90 -4.45 0.39
C MET A 253 -11.11 -5.63 1.35
N TYR A 254 -10.25 -5.71 2.35
CA TYR A 254 -10.39 -6.61 3.48
C TYR A 254 -11.59 -6.15 4.32
N ASP A 255 -12.57 -7.03 4.55
CA ASP A 255 -13.45 -6.97 5.72
C ASP A 255 -12.86 -7.87 6.82
#